data_AF-A0A8J5NGN9-F1
#
_entry.id   AF-A0A8J5NGN9-F1
#
_cell.length_a   1.000
_cell.length_b   1.000
_cell.length_c   1.000
_cell.angle_alpha   90.00
_cell.angle_beta   90.00
_cell.angle_gamma   90.00
#
_symmetry.space_group_name_H-M   'P 1'
#
loop_
_entity.id
_entity.type
_entity.pdbx_description
1 polymer ?
#
loop_
_entity_poly.entity_id
_entity_poly.type
_entity_poly.pdbx_seq_one_letter_code
_entity_poly.pdbx_strand_id
1 'polypeptide(L)'
;MKLSTTAFVPEPIHIIITHFRDGLQPFNLSGETIAETLACAWEYSRCVIPTWTSWQRYLAFNRTIIIAIVAEFRSDLIPKISSKSIIGYDVDELLNTLFGGTSMLEDMSREFRTFLLMAAEKSRKQQDCELFGRYLNALAKSPQWWFRLRDCDALARYTIASALACNGFREIPFDEEQLQLIAELSDTLYDAVAFYKHRAEGETNSTFGYVGSENYRDYRDILWALDVKWAHDPAKRCVLNFIRPFGGPIHMMTRRYRFVEDGLMIGRPETDEVVELTRANFKLWHKVDSDAKSDKDGTC
;
A
#
# COMPACT_ATOMS: atom_id res chain seq x y z
N MET A 1 -26.49 29.36 6.22
CA MET A 1 -25.12 29.76 5.81
C MET A 1 -24.75 28.90 4.61
N LYS A 2 -24.89 29.43 3.38
CA LYS A 2 -24.54 28.70 2.15
C LYS A 2 -23.03 28.85 1.95
N LEU A 3 -22.27 27.76 2.15
CA LEU A 3 -20.86 27.72 1.79
C LEU A 3 -20.76 27.64 0.27
N SER A 4 -20.15 28.66 -0.32
CA SER A 4 -19.79 28.73 -1.74
C SER A 4 -18.76 27.64 -2.04
N THR A 5 -19.09 26.73 -2.96
CA THR A 5 -18.21 25.68 -3.50
C THR A 5 -17.23 26.26 -4.53
N THR A 6 -16.37 27.17 -4.10
CA THR A 6 -15.11 27.42 -4.80
C THR A 6 -14.07 26.53 -4.17
N ALA A 7 -13.65 25.51 -4.93
CA ALA A 7 -12.68 24.49 -4.51
C ALA A 7 -11.44 25.14 -3.87
N PHE A 8 -11.33 25.00 -2.56
CA PHE A 8 -10.13 25.34 -1.82
C PHE A 8 -9.12 24.23 -2.10
N VAL A 9 -8.32 24.37 -3.16
CA VAL A 9 -7.09 23.61 -3.29
C VAL A 9 -6.05 24.37 -2.46
N PRO A 10 -5.63 23.89 -1.29
CA PRO A 10 -4.66 24.62 -0.48
C PRO A 10 -3.37 24.84 -1.30
N GLU A 11 -2.93 26.10 -1.37
CA GLU A 11 -1.77 26.58 -2.14
C GLU A 11 -0.51 25.69 -2.14
N PRO A 12 -0.12 24.97 -1.06
CA PRO A 12 1.04 24.07 -1.12
C PRO A 12 0.89 22.91 -2.13
N ILE A 13 -0.32 22.47 -2.45
CA ILE A 13 -0.54 21.38 -3.41
C ILE A 13 -0.20 21.83 -4.84
N HIS A 14 -0.49 23.08 -5.21
CA HIS A 14 -0.25 23.57 -6.57
C HIS A 14 1.24 23.65 -6.95
N ILE A 15 2.09 24.05 -6.02
CA ILE A 15 3.54 24.11 -6.23
C ILE A 15 4.10 22.70 -6.46
N ILE A 16 3.63 21.73 -5.67
CA ILE A 16 4.09 20.34 -5.73
C ILE A 16 3.60 19.64 -7.01
N ILE A 17 2.34 19.88 -7.41
CA ILE A 17 1.80 19.41 -8.69
C ILE A 17 2.61 19.93 -9.88
N THR A 18 3.17 21.14 -9.79
CA THR A 18 4.01 21.71 -10.85
C THR A 18 5.29 20.90 -11.05
N HIS A 19 5.99 20.54 -9.96
CA HIS A 19 7.18 19.67 -10.03
C HIS A 19 6.88 18.27 -10.57
N PHE A 20 5.65 17.78 -10.40
CA PHE A 20 5.24 16.54 -11.03
C PHE A 20 4.93 16.71 -12.51
N ARG A 21 4.32 17.82 -12.92
CA ARG A 21 4.09 18.10 -14.35
C ARG A 21 5.39 18.22 -15.15
N ASP A 22 6.49 18.62 -14.53
CA ASP A 22 7.79 18.67 -15.19
C ASP A 22 8.19 17.29 -15.74
N GLY A 23 8.28 17.19 -17.08
CA GLY A 23 8.62 15.96 -17.80
C GLY A 23 7.43 15.06 -18.14
N LEU A 24 6.23 15.33 -17.61
CA LEU A 24 5.02 14.62 -18.02
C LEU A 24 4.66 15.05 -19.45
N GLN A 25 4.68 14.14 -20.42
CA GLN A 25 4.16 14.48 -21.74
C GLN A 25 2.62 14.50 -21.70
N PRO A 26 1.96 15.43 -22.40
CA PRO A 26 0.50 15.40 -22.50
C PRO A 26 0.09 14.19 -23.36
N PHE A 27 -0.39 13.13 -22.73
CA PHE A 27 -1.07 12.02 -23.41
C PHE A 27 -2.51 12.42 -23.75
N ASN A 28 -3.24 11.53 -24.43
CA ASN A 28 -4.68 11.66 -24.67
C ASN A 28 -5.49 11.49 -23.35
N LEU A 29 -5.16 12.27 -22.32
CA LEU A 29 -5.87 12.37 -21.05
C LEU A 29 -6.37 13.81 -20.89
N SER A 30 -7.57 13.97 -20.31
CA SER A 30 -8.07 15.31 -20.00
C SER A 30 -7.21 15.98 -18.94
N GLY A 31 -7.18 17.33 -18.92
CA GLY A 31 -6.48 18.08 -17.87
C GLY A 31 -6.95 17.73 -16.46
N GLU A 32 -8.23 17.38 -16.31
CA GLU A 32 -8.81 16.88 -15.06
C GLU A 32 -8.24 15.51 -14.66
N THR A 33 -8.12 14.58 -15.60
CA THR A 33 -7.52 13.25 -15.34
C THR A 33 -6.06 13.37 -14.92
N ILE A 34 -5.31 14.28 -15.55
CA ILE A 34 -3.93 14.58 -15.17
C ILE A 34 -3.90 15.14 -13.75
N ALA A 35 -4.72 16.16 -13.44
CA ALA A 35 -4.74 16.75 -12.10
C ALA A 35 -5.08 15.72 -11.01
N GLU A 36 -6.05 14.85 -11.28
CA GLU A 36 -6.46 13.80 -10.35
C GLU A 36 -5.37 12.73 -10.15
N THR A 37 -4.70 12.32 -11.23
CA THR A 37 -3.57 11.37 -11.15
C THR A 37 -2.45 11.93 -10.27
N LEU A 38 -2.10 13.21 -10.48
CA LEU A 38 -1.05 13.88 -9.72
C LEU A 38 -1.41 14.04 -8.24
N ALA A 39 -2.66 14.40 -7.94
CA ALA A 39 -3.14 14.54 -6.57
C ALA A 39 -3.21 13.18 -5.85
N CYS A 40 -3.67 12.14 -6.54
CA CYS A 40 -3.67 10.76 -6.04
C CYS A 40 -2.25 10.28 -5.71
N ALA A 41 -1.29 10.50 -6.61
CA ALA A 41 0.10 10.12 -6.38
C ALA A 41 0.72 10.85 -5.19
N TRP A 42 0.40 12.14 -5.03
CA TRP A 42 0.85 12.94 -3.91
C TRP A 42 0.31 12.42 -2.57
N GLU A 43 -1.00 12.19 -2.48
CA GLU A 43 -1.65 11.70 -1.28
C GLU A 43 -1.15 10.32 -0.89
N TYR A 44 -1.04 9.41 -1.87
CA TYR A 44 -0.46 8.08 -1.66
C TYR A 44 0.95 8.21 -1.08
N SER A 45 1.82 8.96 -1.75
CA SER A 45 3.24 9.08 -1.37
C SER A 45 3.43 9.72 0.00
N ARG A 46 2.63 10.73 0.35
CA ARG A 46 2.67 11.36 1.68
C ARG A 46 2.17 10.45 2.78
N CYS A 47 1.23 9.56 2.46
CA CYS A 47 0.73 8.57 3.40
C CYS A 47 1.82 7.53 3.69
N VAL A 48 2.44 6.96 2.66
CA VAL A 48 3.38 5.83 2.80
C VAL A 48 4.82 6.24 3.13
N ILE A 49 5.24 7.46 2.78
CA ILE A 49 6.54 8.05 3.14
C ILE A 49 6.28 9.42 3.79
N PRO A 50 5.89 9.44 5.07
CA PRO A 50 5.49 10.68 5.75
C PRO A 50 6.66 11.63 6.05
N THR A 51 7.90 11.11 6.02
CA THR A 51 9.14 11.86 6.28
C THR A 51 10.19 11.53 5.23
N TRP A 52 11.04 12.50 4.89
CA TRP A 52 12.18 12.33 4.00
C TRP A 52 13.31 13.29 4.38
N THR A 53 14.54 12.92 4.05
CA THR A 53 15.74 13.78 4.14
C THR A 53 16.23 14.20 2.77
N SER A 54 15.85 13.49 1.70
CA SER A 54 16.16 13.83 0.31
C SER A 54 14.89 14.16 -0.48
N TRP A 55 14.68 15.46 -0.76
CA TRP A 55 13.57 15.91 -1.61
C TRP A 55 13.64 15.35 -3.03
N GLN A 56 14.86 15.24 -3.59
CA GLN A 56 15.06 14.72 -4.94
C GLN A 56 14.63 13.26 -5.06
N ARG A 57 15.01 12.40 -4.11
CA ARG A 57 14.57 10.99 -4.07
C ARG A 57 13.06 10.91 -3.86
N TYR A 58 12.52 11.72 -2.98
CA TYR A 58 11.09 11.76 -2.71
C TYR A 58 10.28 12.18 -3.95
N LEU A 59 10.73 13.18 -4.71
CA LEU A 59 10.12 13.55 -6.00
C LEU A 59 10.21 12.40 -7.02
N ALA A 60 11.36 11.71 -7.09
CA ALA A 60 11.52 10.56 -7.98
C ALA A 60 10.53 9.44 -7.65
N PHE A 61 10.35 9.12 -6.36
CA PHE A 61 9.34 8.17 -5.90
C PHE A 61 7.91 8.60 -6.26
N ASN A 62 7.56 9.88 -6.07
CA ASN A 62 6.23 10.37 -6.47
C ASN A 62 5.99 10.16 -7.98
N ARG A 63 7.01 10.39 -8.82
CA ARG A 63 6.93 10.16 -10.27
C ARG A 63 6.80 8.67 -10.61
N THR A 64 7.42 7.76 -9.87
CA THR A 64 7.18 6.32 -10.06
C THR A 64 5.76 5.91 -9.65
N ILE A 65 5.20 6.51 -8.60
CA ILE A 65 3.78 6.32 -8.23
C ILE A 65 2.82 6.88 -9.29
N ILE A 66 3.13 8.02 -9.93
CA ILE A 66 2.33 8.54 -11.06
C ILE A 66 2.31 7.51 -12.20
N ILE A 67 3.46 6.94 -12.56
CA ILE A 67 3.54 5.88 -13.58
C ILE A 67 2.72 4.66 -13.16
N ALA A 68 2.83 4.24 -11.89
CA ALA A 68 2.10 3.09 -11.36
C ALA A 68 0.59 3.25 -11.46
N ILE A 69 0.07 4.40 -11.02
CA ILE A 69 -1.37 4.72 -11.12
C ILE A 69 -1.81 4.66 -12.58
N VAL A 70 -1.09 5.33 -13.50
CA VAL A 70 -1.43 5.28 -14.93
C VAL A 70 -1.41 3.86 -15.49
N ALA A 71 -0.49 3.01 -15.07
CA ALA A 71 -0.44 1.62 -15.50
C ALA A 71 -1.70 0.82 -15.10
N GLU A 72 -2.25 1.10 -13.92
CA GLU A 72 -3.43 0.40 -13.38
C GLU A 72 -4.77 0.87 -13.99
N PHE A 73 -4.88 2.10 -14.49
CA PHE A 73 -6.14 2.58 -15.09
C PHE A 73 -6.09 2.79 -16.61
N ARG A 74 -4.90 2.95 -17.21
CA ARG A 74 -4.66 3.17 -18.66
C ARG A 74 -3.43 2.44 -19.18
N SER A 75 -3.46 1.11 -19.10
CA SER A 75 -2.39 0.22 -19.61
C SER A 75 -2.07 0.35 -21.10
N ASP A 76 -2.95 0.97 -21.89
CA ASP A 76 -2.70 1.32 -23.29
C ASP A 76 -1.62 2.39 -23.45
N LEU A 77 -1.39 3.18 -22.39
CA LEU A 77 -0.32 4.20 -22.33
C LEU A 77 1.01 3.65 -21.82
N ILE A 78 1.05 2.41 -21.33
CA ILE A 78 2.28 1.73 -20.94
C ILE A 78 2.83 1.00 -22.18
N PRO A 79 3.96 1.46 -22.75
CA PRO A 79 4.54 0.82 -23.92
C PRO A 79 4.94 -0.62 -23.61
N LYS A 80 5.03 -1.48 -24.63
CA LYS A 80 5.58 -2.84 -24.46
C LYS A 80 7.01 -2.74 -23.91
N ILE A 81 7.19 -3.04 -22.61
CA ILE A 81 8.36 -3.46 -21.78
C ILE A 81 9.74 -2.77 -22.01
N SER A 82 10.08 -2.32 -23.22
CA SER A 82 11.37 -1.75 -23.62
C SER A 82 11.39 -0.23 -23.77
N SER A 83 10.30 0.48 -23.48
CA SER A 83 10.34 1.95 -23.57
C SER A 83 11.10 2.54 -22.39
N LYS A 84 12.12 3.34 -22.71
CA LYS A 84 12.92 4.08 -21.72
C LYS A 84 12.08 5.15 -21.01
N SER A 85 11.14 5.75 -21.74
CA SER A 85 10.22 6.75 -21.21
C SER A 85 8.81 6.17 -21.07
N ILE A 86 8.22 6.29 -19.89
CA ILE A 86 6.82 5.99 -19.65
C ILE A 86 6.17 7.27 -19.18
N ILE A 87 5.08 7.62 -19.85
CA ILE A 87 4.36 8.87 -19.64
C ILE A 87 5.25 10.15 -19.62
N GLY A 88 6.35 10.15 -20.37
CA GLY A 88 7.29 11.27 -20.46
C GLY A 88 8.41 11.22 -19.44
N TYR A 89 8.29 10.42 -18.37
CA TYR A 89 9.38 10.21 -17.43
C TYR A 89 10.33 9.10 -17.90
N ASP A 90 11.64 9.35 -17.81
CA ASP A 90 12.66 8.33 -18.00
C ASP A 90 12.72 7.41 -16.77
N VAL A 91 12.31 6.16 -16.93
CA VAL A 91 12.21 5.21 -15.80
C VAL A 91 13.58 4.88 -15.22
N ASP A 92 14.60 4.78 -16.06
CA ASP A 92 15.97 4.53 -15.60
C ASP A 92 16.52 5.71 -14.83
N GLU A 93 16.27 6.94 -15.29
CA GLU A 93 16.66 8.15 -14.57
C GLU A 93 15.97 8.26 -13.21
N LEU A 94 14.67 7.97 -13.13
CA LEU A 94 13.91 7.98 -11.88
C LEU A 94 14.45 6.95 -10.89
N LEU A 95 14.67 5.72 -11.33
CA LEU A 95 15.19 4.64 -10.48
C LEU A 95 16.63 4.91 -10.03
N ASN A 96 17.47 5.44 -10.92
CA ASN A 96 18.82 5.89 -10.55
C ASN A 96 18.79 7.07 -9.59
N THR A 97 17.85 8.00 -9.74
CA THR A 97 17.69 9.10 -8.79
C THR A 97 17.26 8.57 -7.42
N LEU A 98 16.29 7.65 -7.39
CA LEU A 98 15.69 7.12 -6.17
C LEU A 98 16.63 6.18 -5.42
N PHE A 99 17.36 5.31 -6.11
CA PHE A 99 18.18 4.24 -5.51
C PHE A 99 19.67 4.32 -5.86
N GLY A 100 20.13 5.28 -6.65
CA GLY A 100 21.54 5.44 -6.99
C GLY A 100 22.42 5.55 -5.75
N GLY A 101 23.53 4.81 -5.73
CA GLY A 101 24.44 4.73 -4.58
C GLY A 101 23.90 3.95 -3.37
N THR A 102 22.83 3.17 -3.56
CA THR A 102 22.30 2.21 -2.57
C THR A 102 22.46 0.79 -3.11
N SER A 103 22.46 -0.22 -2.23
CA SER A 103 22.45 -1.63 -2.64
C SER A 103 21.12 -2.07 -3.25
N MET A 104 20.07 -1.25 -3.12
CA MET A 104 18.70 -1.56 -3.52
C MET A 104 18.42 -1.34 -5.02
N LEU A 105 19.32 -0.66 -5.75
CA LEU A 105 19.06 -0.18 -7.10
C LEU A 105 18.65 -1.28 -8.07
N GLU A 106 19.42 -2.36 -8.15
CA GLU A 106 19.17 -3.42 -9.13
C GLU A 106 17.85 -4.16 -8.84
N ASP A 107 17.68 -4.60 -7.60
CA ASP A 107 16.50 -5.36 -7.19
C ASP A 107 15.22 -4.53 -7.27
N MET A 108 15.24 -3.27 -6.81
CA MET A 108 14.05 -2.42 -6.87
C MET A 108 13.73 -1.92 -8.28
N SER A 109 14.74 -1.84 -9.16
CA SER A 109 14.49 -1.59 -10.58
C SER A 109 13.78 -2.77 -11.22
N ARG A 110 14.21 -4.00 -10.91
CA ARG A 110 13.54 -5.23 -11.36
C ARG A 110 12.13 -5.35 -10.78
N GLU A 111 11.96 -5.04 -9.50
CA GLU A 111 10.67 -5.04 -8.79
C GLU A 111 9.66 -4.12 -9.49
N PHE A 112 10.02 -2.85 -9.68
CA PHE A 112 9.13 -1.86 -10.27
C PHE A 112 8.74 -2.21 -11.70
N ARG A 113 9.69 -2.69 -12.51
CA ARG A 113 9.41 -3.13 -13.89
C ARG A 113 8.50 -4.35 -13.93
N THR A 114 8.65 -5.27 -12.98
CA THR A 114 7.78 -6.44 -12.84
C THR A 114 6.37 -6.02 -12.48
N PHE A 115 6.21 -5.09 -11.53
CA PHE A 115 4.91 -4.50 -11.20
C PHE A 115 4.26 -3.86 -12.43
N LEU A 116 4.98 -3.01 -13.18
CA LEU A 116 4.42 -2.34 -14.36
C LEU A 116 3.94 -3.32 -15.43
N LEU A 117 4.67 -4.42 -15.63
CA LEU A 117 4.25 -5.50 -16.52
C LEU A 117 2.92 -6.09 -16.06
N MET A 118 2.82 -6.47 -14.79
CA MET A 118 1.62 -7.12 -14.26
C MET A 118 0.41 -6.17 -14.21
N ALA A 119 0.61 -4.93 -13.77
CA ALA A 119 -0.43 -3.90 -13.75
C ALA A 119 -0.98 -3.63 -15.15
N ALA A 120 -0.10 -3.56 -16.16
CA ALA A 120 -0.51 -3.39 -17.53
C ALA A 120 -1.28 -4.59 -18.09
N GLU A 121 -0.89 -5.82 -17.75
CA GLU A 121 -1.61 -7.04 -18.17
C GLU A 121 -2.99 -7.14 -17.51
N LYS A 122 -3.11 -6.86 -16.20
CA LYS A 122 -4.41 -6.88 -15.49
C LYS A 122 -5.42 -5.88 -16.08
N SER A 123 -4.93 -4.72 -16.47
CA SER A 123 -5.78 -3.62 -16.96
C SER A 123 -6.14 -3.77 -18.45
N ARG A 124 -5.34 -4.51 -19.22
CA ARG A 124 -5.69 -4.91 -20.59
C ARG A 124 -6.81 -5.94 -20.50
N LYS A 125 -8.00 -5.60 -21.01
CA LYS A 125 -9.17 -6.49 -21.11
C LYS A 125 -8.97 -7.73 -22.01
N GLN A 126 -7.74 -8.20 -22.22
CA GLN A 126 -7.44 -9.45 -22.90
C GLN A 126 -7.46 -10.58 -21.87
N GLN A 127 -8.63 -11.20 -21.71
CA GLN A 127 -8.88 -12.30 -20.76
C GLN A 127 -8.12 -13.61 -21.08
N ASP A 128 -7.30 -13.65 -22.14
CA ASP A 128 -6.64 -14.87 -22.66
C ASP A 128 -5.15 -14.65 -22.96
N CYS A 129 -4.40 -13.95 -22.10
CA CYS A 129 -2.94 -13.89 -22.24
C CYS A 129 -2.27 -15.02 -21.44
N GLU A 130 -1.38 -15.78 -22.10
CA GLU A 130 -0.63 -16.88 -21.49
C GLU A 130 0.11 -16.44 -20.21
N LEU A 131 0.57 -15.19 -20.17
CA LEU A 131 1.25 -14.61 -19.01
C LEU A 131 0.33 -14.50 -17.79
N PHE A 132 -0.91 -14.05 -17.97
CA PHE A 132 -1.89 -13.95 -16.89
C PHE A 132 -2.32 -15.35 -16.42
N GLY A 133 -2.47 -16.32 -17.32
CA GLY A 133 -2.69 -17.72 -16.96
C GLY A 133 -1.54 -18.30 -16.12
N ARG A 134 -0.28 -18.02 -16.49
CA ARG A 134 0.90 -18.41 -15.70
C ARG A 134 0.93 -17.73 -14.33
N TYR A 135 0.51 -16.47 -14.27
CA TYR A 135 0.39 -15.70 -13.03
C TYR A 135 -0.62 -16.34 -12.06
N LEU A 136 -1.85 -16.61 -12.53
CA LEU A 136 -2.88 -17.29 -11.73
C LEU A 136 -2.41 -18.68 -11.24
N ASN A 137 -1.72 -19.43 -12.08
CA ASN A 137 -1.14 -20.71 -11.68
C ASN A 137 -0.04 -20.57 -10.62
N ALA A 138 0.78 -19.52 -10.71
CA ALA A 138 1.85 -19.28 -9.74
C ALA A 138 1.30 -18.88 -8.36
N LEU A 139 0.24 -18.08 -8.34
CA LEU A 139 -0.49 -17.70 -7.14
C LEU A 139 -0.98 -18.92 -6.34
N ALA A 140 -1.44 -19.96 -7.03
CA ALA A 140 -1.94 -21.18 -6.39
C ALA A 140 -0.84 -22.16 -5.92
N LYS A 141 0.46 -21.89 -6.16
CA LYS A 141 1.54 -22.86 -5.87
C LYS A 141 1.81 -23.05 -4.38
N SER A 142 1.94 -21.96 -3.63
CA SER A 142 2.12 -21.99 -2.17
C SER A 142 1.82 -20.62 -1.55
N PRO A 143 1.53 -20.56 -0.24
CA PRO A 143 1.36 -19.28 0.46
C PRO A 143 2.57 -18.34 0.33
N GLN A 144 3.78 -18.90 0.33
CA GLN A 144 5.01 -18.12 0.16
C GLN A 144 5.08 -17.44 -1.22
N TRP A 145 4.73 -18.18 -2.28
CA TRP A 145 4.68 -17.64 -3.64
C TRP A 145 3.54 -16.63 -3.80
N TRP A 146 2.40 -16.88 -3.15
CA TRP A 146 1.28 -15.95 -3.10
C TRP A 146 1.70 -14.59 -2.55
N PHE A 147 2.28 -14.56 -1.34
CA PHE A 147 2.70 -13.31 -0.72
C PHE A 147 3.80 -12.60 -1.51
N ARG A 148 4.70 -13.32 -2.18
CA ARG A 148 5.72 -12.71 -3.05
C ARG A 148 5.16 -12.13 -4.36
N LEU A 149 4.00 -12.59 -4.81
CA LEU A 149 3.32 -11.99 -5.96
C LEU A 149 2.43 -10.83 -5.50
N ARG A 150 1.81 -10.95 -4.32
CA ARG A 150 1.02 -9.89 -3.69
C ARG A 150 1.89 -8.69 -3.32
N ASP A 151 3.05 -8.90 -2.72
CA ASP A 151 3.94 -7.80 -2.30
C ASP A 151 4.48 -6.99 -3.49
N CYS A 152 4.69 -7.65 -4.63
CA CYS A 152 5.09 -7.04 -5.88
C CYS A 152 3.95 -6.19 -6.44
N ASP A 153 2.75 -6.77 -6.48
CA ASP A 153 1.52 -6.15 -6.95
C ASP A 153 1.10 -4.95 -6.08
N ALA A 154 1.30 -5.04 -4.75
CA ALA A 154 1.03 -3.96 -3.81
C ALA A 154 2.18 -2.94 -3.71
N LEU A 155 3.31 -3.20 -4.39
CA LEU A 155 4.57 -2.44 -4.27
C LEU A 155 5.07 -2.30 -2.82
N ALA A 156 4.82 -3.28 -1.94
CA ALA A 156 5.13 -3.18 -0.53
C ALA A 156 6.65 -3.04 -0.30
N ARG A 157 7.44 -3.99 -0.79
CA ARG A 157 8.91 -3.95 -0.66
C ARG A 157 9.56 -2.78 -1.40
N TYR A 158 9.02 -2.45 -2.57
CA TYR A 158 9.46 -1.29 -3.34
C TYR A 158 9.26 0.01 -2.54
N THR A 159 8.12 0.15 -1.87
CA THR A 159 7.81 1.32 -1.05
C THR A 159 8.67 1.35 0.21
N ILE A 160 8.93 0.21 0.86
CA ILE A 160 9.88 0.10 1.99
C ILE A 160 11.27 0.60 1.59
N ALA A 161 11.81 0.08 0.48
CA ALA A 161 13.12 0.50 -0.02
C ALA A 161 13.12 1.99 -0.38
N SER A 162 12.05 2.48 -0.99
CA SER A 162 11.90 3.90 -1.34
C SER A 162 11.87 4.80 -0.10
N ALA A 163 11.15 4.40 0.96
CA ALA A 163 11.09 5.10 2.23
C ALA A 163 12.49 5.21 2.84
N LEU A 164 13.23 4.08 2.88
CA LEU A 164 14.60 4.01 3.37
C LEU A 164 15.53 4.94 2.58
N ALA A 165 15.51 4.85 1.25
CA ALA A 165 16.34 5.67 0.37
C ALA A 165 16.02 7.17 0.50
N CYS A 166 14.74 7.54 0.59
CA CYS A 166 14.29 8.92 0.81
C CYS A 166 14.76 9.48 2.16
N ASN A 167 15.02 8.62 3.15
CA ASN A 167 15.52 8.98 4.48
C ASN A 167 17.02 8.76 4.64
N GLY A 168 17.76 8.47 3.57
CA GLY A 168 19.22 8.42 3.55
C GLY A 168 19.84 7.07 3.90
N PHE A 169 19.04 6.02 4.07
CA PHE A 169 19.54 4.66 4.26
C PHE A 169 19.95 4.07 2.91
N ARG A 170 21.09 3.36 2.90
CA ARG A 170 21.68 2.78 1.68
C ARG A 170 21.39 1.29 1.50
N GLU A 171 20.83 0.65 2.52
CA GLU A 171 20.60 -0.79 2.59
C GLU A 171 19.26 -1.06 3.29
N ILE A 172 18.68 -2.22 3.00
CA ILE A 172 17.51 -2.74 3.71
C ILE A 172 18.01 -3.39 5.01
N PRO A 173 17.44 -3.06 6.19
CA PRO A 173 17.94 -3.55 7.48
C PRO A 173 17.48 -4.98 7.80
N PHE A 174 17.17 -5.77 6.78
CA PHE A 174 16.56 -7.10 6.87
C PHE A 174 17.22 -8.03 5.85
N ASP A 175 17.37 -9.29 6.21
CA ASP A 175 17.60 -10.35 5.23
C ASP A 175 16.31 -10.64 4.43
N GLU A 176 16.41 -11.50 3.42
CA GLU A 176 15.28 -11.80 2.52
C GLU A 176 14.09 -12.44 3.25
N GLU A 177 14.35 -13.32 4.22
CA GLU A 177 13.29 -13.98 4.99
C GLU A 177 12.55 -12.96 5.87
N GLN A 178 13.29 -12.10 6.56
CA GLN A 178 12.72 -11.01 7.34
C GLN A 178 11.94 -10.02 6.48
N LEU A 179 12.49 -9.65 5.32
CA LEU A 179 11.80 -8.74 4.39
C LEU A 179 10.51 -9.37 3.85
N GLN A 180 10.50 -10.69 3.62
CA GLN A 180 9.30 -11.43 3.25
C GLN A 180 8.23 -11.37 4.33
N LEU A 181 8.59 -11.63 5.58
CA LEU A 181 7.65 -11.56 6.70
C LEU A 181 7.10 -10.14 6.90
N ILE A 182 7.91 -9.12 6.66
CA ILE A 182 7.48 -7.71 6.75
C ILE A 182 6.54 -7.32 5.61
N ALA A 183 6.80 -7.80 4.40
CA ALA A 183 5.88 -7.62 3.28
C ALA A 183 4.54 -8.32 3.53
N GLU A 184 4.58 -9.58 3.98
CA GLU A 184 3.40 -10.37 4.35
C GLU A 184 2.56 -9.70 5.44
N LEU A 185 3.21 -9.19 6.50
CA LEU A 185 2.58 -8.39 7.54
C LEU A 185 1.87 -7.16 6.95
N SER A 186 2.54 -6.45 6.04
CA SER A 186 2.01 -5.22 5.42
C SER A 186 0.79 -5.51 4.58
N ASP A 187 0.88 -6.50 3.69
CA ASP A 187 -0.19 -6.87 2.76
C ASP A 187 -1.38 -7.48 3.50
N THR A 188 -1.14 -8.27 4.54
CA THR A 188 -2.24 -8.83 5.34
C THR A 188 -3.02 -7.73 6.06
N LEU A 189 -2.33 -6.73 6.65
CA LEU A 189 -3.03 -5.61 7.27
C LEU A 189 -3.80 -4.76 6.25
N TYR A 190 -3.19 -4.49 5.09
CA TYR A 190 -3.81 -3.76 3.97
C TYR A 190 -5.06 -4.47 3.47
N ASP A 191 -4.95 -5.75 3.13
CA ASP A 191 -6.03 -6.54 2.53
C ASP A 191 -7.22 -6.73 3.49
N ALA A 192 -7.00 -6.64 4.81
CA ALA A 192 -8.08 -6.76 5.79
C ALA A 192 -9.07 -5.58 5.68
N VAL A 193 -8.54 -4.39 5.43
CA VAL A 193 -9.34 -3.18 5.25
C VAL A 193 -9.87 -3.11 3.81
N ALA A 194 -9.05 -3.51 2.84
CA ALA A 194 -9.41 -3.46 1.43
C ALA A 194 -10.39 -4.57 0.99
N PHE A 195 -10.58 -5.64 1.77
CA PHE A 195 -11.22 -6.89 1.33
C PHE A 195 -12.51 -6.70 0.54
N TYR A 196 -13.52 -6.03 1.11
CA TYR A 196 -14.82 -5.86 0.45
C TYR A 196 -14.72 -4.99 -0.80
N LYS A 197 -13.81 -4.01 -0.79
CA LYS A 197 -13.54 -3.15 -1.93
C LYS A 197 -12.87 -3.93 -3.06
N HIS A 198 -11.77 -4.61 -2.76
CA HIS A 198 -11.06 -5.50 -3.69
C HIS A 198 -11.99 -6.56 -4.30
N ARG A 199 -12.88 -7.14 -3.48
CA ARG A 199 -13.89 -8.07 -3.97
C ARG A 199 -14.87 -7.42 -4.95
N ALA A 200 -15.30 -6.19 -4.70
CA ALA A 200 -16.18 -5.45 -5.61
C ALA A 200 -15.46 -5.05 -6.92
N GLU A 201 -14.15 -4.81 -6.85
CA GLU A 201 -13.29 -4.49 -7.99
C GLU A 201 -12.87 -5.73 -8.80
N GLY A 202 -13.13 -6.94 -8.28
CA GLY A 202 -12.69 -8.19 -8.90
C GLY A 202 -11.18 -8.42 -8.79
N GLU A 203 -10.52 -7.82 -7.80
CA GLU A 203 -9.09 -8.01 -7.56
C GLU A 203 -8.78 -9.49 -7.29
N THR A 204 -7.85 -10.02 -8.07
CA THR A 204 -7.43 -11.41 -7.98
C THR A 204 -6.60 -11.69 -6.73
N ASN A 205 -5.87 -10.67 -6.24
CA ASN A 205 -4.92 -10.77 -5.13
C ASN A 205 -5.46 -10.13 -3.84
N SER A 206 -6.35 -10.81 -3.15
CA SER A 206 -6.78 -10.40 -1.81
C SER A 206 -6.59 -11.54 -0.83
N THR A 207 -5.76 -11.34 0.19
CA THR A 207 -5.39 -12.36 1.20
C THR A 207 -6.62 -12.98 1.87
N PHE A 208 -7.62 -12.17 2.22
CA PHE A 208 -8.86 -12.65 2.85
C PHE A 208 -9.86 -13.28 1.86
N GLY A 209 -9.56 -13.30 0.56
CA GLY A 209 -10.23 -14.16 -0.40
C GLY A 209 -9.91 -15.65 -0.19
N TYR A 210 -8.80 -15.95 0.49
CA TYR A 210 -8.25 -17.31 0.62
C TYR A 210 -7.97 -17.72 2.07
N VAL A 211 -7.94 -16.78 3.02
CA VAL A 211 -7.60 -17.03 4.42
C VAL A 211 -8.61 -16.38 5.39
N GLY A 212 -8.85 -17.01 6.54
CA GLY A 212 -9.79 -16.54 7.55
C GLY A 212 -9.32 -15.29 8.32
N SER A 213 -10.25 -14.67 9.06
CA SER A 213 -10.05 -13.38 9.75
C SER A 213 -9.13 -13.46 10.97
N GLU A 214 -8.90 -14.65 11.51
CA GLU A 214 -8.04 -14.94 12.66
C GLU A 214 -6.62 -14.39 12.50
N ASN A 215 -6.09 -14.40 11.28
CA ASN A 215 -4.74 -13.92 10.99
C ASN A 215 -4.56 -12.42 11.27
N TYR A 216 -5.59 -11.59 11.06
CA TYR A 216 -5.46 -10.14 11.23
C TYR A 216 -5.04 -9.73 12.64
N ARG A 217 -5.61 -10.41 13.66
CA ARG A 217 -5.30 -10.11 15.05
C ARG A 217 -3.83 -10.35 15.35
N ASP A 218 -3.29 -11.48 14.90
CA ASP A 218 -1.91 -11.86 15.15
C ASP A 218 -0.95 -10.89 14.48
N TYR A 219 -1.19 -10.53 13.21
CA TYR A 219 -0.39 -9.53 12.50
C TYR A 219 -0.44 -8.14 13.17
N ARG A 220 -1.61 -7.71 13.64
CA ARG A 220 -1.73 -6.45 14.40
C ARG A 220 -0.93 -6.49 15.69
N ASP A 221 -1.02 -7.58 16.45
CA ASP A 221 -0.32 -7.72 17.73
C ASP A 221 1.21 -7.83 17.50
N ILE A 222 1.64 -8.47 16.40
CA ILE A 222 3.04 -8.47 15.93
C ILE A 222 3.51 -7.05 15.60
N LEU A 223 2.72 -6.25 14.86
CA LEU A 223 3.08 -4.86 14.54
C LEU A 223 3.34 -4.04 15.81
N TRP A 224 2.51 -4.19 16.84
CA TRP A 224 2.72 -3.55 18.13
C TRP A 224 4.00 -4.02 18.83
N ALA A 225 4.30 -5.31 18.78
CA ALA A 225 5.54 -5.84 19.34
C ALA A 225 6.78 -5.30 18.60
N LEU A 226 6.71 -5.20 17.26
CA LEU A 226 7.77 -4.60 16.44
C LEU A 226 7.97 -3.12 16.75
N ASP A 227 6.88 -2.38 16.96
CA ASP A 227 6.92 -0.97 17.35
C ASP A 227 7.73 -0.73 18.63
N VAL A 228 7.51 -1.57 19.65
CA VAL A 228 8.28 -1.51 20.89
C VAL A 228 9.73 -1.92 20.64
N LYS A 229 9.94 -3.04 19.95
CA LYS A 229 11.27 -3.61 19.70
C LYS A 229 12.17 -2.68 18.87
N TRP A 230 11.59 -1.94 17.93
CA TRP A 230 12.32 -1.09 16.99
C TRP A 230 12.26 0.40 17.33
N ALA A 231 11.73 0.78 18.50
CA ALA A 231 11.53 2.17 18.92
C ALA A 231 12.80 3.05 18.87
N HIS A 232 13.99 2.45 18.91
CA HIS A 232 15.28 3.13 18.88
C HIS A 232 16.12 2.83 17.63
N ASP A 233 15.59 2.10 16.64
CA ASP A 233 16.27 1.81 15.37
C ASP A 233 15.71 2.73 14.26
N PRO A 234 16.47 3.73 13.79
CA PRO A 234 15.97 4.71 12.81
C PRO A 234 15.53 4.09 11.48
N ALA A 235 16.25 3.07 10.99
CA ALA A 235 15.93 2.42 9.72
C ALA A 235 14.63 1.62 9.85
N LYS A 236 14.52 0.82 10.91
CA LYS A 236 13.32 0.01 11.14
C LYS A 236 12.09 0.86 11.50
N ARG A 237 12.28 2.00 12.15
CA ARG A 237 11.21 3.01 12.32
C ARG A 237 10.73 3.60 11.01
N CYS A 238 11.63 3.83 10.07
CA CYS A 238 11.25 4.27 8.73
C CYS A 238 10.29 3.26 8.06
N VAL A 239 10.59 1.97 8.22
CA VAL A 239 9.72 0.89 7.74
C VAL A 239 8.37 0.85 8.47
N LEU A 240 8.35 0.98 9.80
CA LEU A 240 7.09 1.04 10.56
C LEU A 240 6.20 2.23 10.18
N ASN A 241 6.81 3.37 9.84
CA ASN A 241 6.11 4.54 9.33
C ASN A 241 5.45 4.32 7.97
N PHE A 242 5.88 3.31 7.21
CA PHE A 242 5.19 2.82 6.01
C PHE A 242 4.08 1.82 6.38
N ILE A 243 4.40 0.78 7.17
CA ILE A 243 3.46 -0.32 7.44
C ILE A 243 2.17 0.18 8.08
N ARG A 244 2.27 1.10 9.05
CA ARG A 244 1.10 1.64 9.76
C ARG A 244 0.06 2.28 8.84
N PRO A 245 0.41 3.29 8.02
CA PRO A 245 -0.55 3.90 7.10
C PRO A 245 -0.98 2.93 5.99
N PHE A 246 -0.07 2.10 5.50
CA PHE A 246 -0.38 1.11 4.47
C PHE A 246 -1.43 0.10 4.95
N GLY A 247 -1.30 -0.41 6.18
CA GLY A 247 -2.19 -1.40 6.79
C GLY A 247 -3.61 -0.92 7.14
N GLY A 248 -4.06 0.23 6.63
CA GLY A 248 -5.44 0.68 6.83
C GLY A 248 -5.69 2.16 6.54
N PRO A 249 -5.02 3.11 7.22
CA PRO A 249 -5.26 4.54 7.08
C PRO A 249 -5.23 5.06 5.64
N ILE A 250 -4.38 4.50 4.77
CA ILE A 250 -4.29 4.89 3.36
C ILE A 250 -5.63 4.80 2.63
N HIS A 251 -6.50 3.86 2.99
CA HIS A 251 -7.82 3.69 2.39
C HIS A 251 -8.79 4.83 2.75
N MET A 252 -8.64 5.38 3.95
CA MET A 252 -9.50 6.46 4.45
C MET A 252 -8.96 7.85 4.12
N MET A 253 -7.65 7.96 3.87
CA MET A 253 -6.96 9.25 3.74
C MET A 253 -6.70 9.67 2.29
N THR A 254 -6.84 8.77 1.32
CA THR A 254 -6.50 9.06 -0.08
C THR A 254 -7.72 8.99 -0.98
N ARG A 255 -7.80 9.91 -1.94
CA ARG A 255 -8.91 10.01 -2.90
C ARG A 255 -9.02 8.81 -3.83
N ARG A 256 -7.95 8.02 -3.98
CA ARG A 256 -7.94 6.78 -4.76
C ARG A 256 -8.93 5.76 -4.21
N TYR A 257 -8.93 5.60 -2.90
CA TYR A 257 -9.67 4.52 -2.26
C TYR A 257 -11.09 4.91 -1.91
N ARG A 258 -11.44 6.20 -1.86
CA ARG A 258 -12.81 6.71 -1.66
C ARG A 258 -13.60 5.99 -0.57
N PHE A 259 -12.92 5.44 0.43
CA PHE A 259 -13.52 4.42 1.30
C PHE A 259 -14.69 5.01 2.09
N VAL A 260 -14.49 6.23 2.58
CA VAL A 260 -15.50 6.97 3.34
C VAL A 260 -16.58 7.54 2.40
N GLU A 261 -16.18 8.08 1.25
CA GLU A 261 -17.06 8.68 0.26
C GLU A 261 -18.04 7.67 -0.37
N ASP A 262 -17.60 6.42 -0.52
CA ASP A 262 -18.40 5.32 -1.06
C ASP A 262 -19.24 4.62 0.05
N GLY A 263 -19.23 5.15 1.28
CA GLY A 263 -20.04 4.64 2.40
C GLY A 263 -19.59 3.28 2.92
N LEU A 264 -18.34 2.88 2.68
CA LEU A 264 -17.80 1.61 3.14
C LEU A 264 -17.48 1.66 4.64
N MET A 265 -17.53 0.50 5.29
CA MET A 265 -17.18 0.32 6.70
C MET A 265 -16.12 -0.77 6.85
N ILE A 266 -15.20 -0.59 7.79
CA ILE A 266 -14.17 -1.58 8.10
C ILE A 266 -14.79 -2.72 8.92
N GLY A 267 -14.60 -3.96 8.48
CA GLY A 267 -15.01 -5.16 9.21
C GLY A 267 -16.36 -5.74 8.79
N ARG A 268 -16.90 -6.64 9.61
CA ARG A 268 -18.23 -7.24 9.43
C ARG A 268 -19.29 -6.37 10.13
N PRO A 269 -20.54 -6.36 9.65
CA PRO A 269 -21.67 -5.84 10.43
C PRO A 269 -21.68 -6.45 11.83
N GLU A 270 -22.10 -5.68 12.83
CA GLU A 270 -22.23 -6.17 14.20
C GLU A 270 -23.18 -7.37 14.28
N THR A 271 -22.79 -8.38 15.05
CA THR A 271 -23.68 -9.47 15.44
C THR A 271 -24.52 -9.05 16.64
N ASP A 272 -25.65 -9.72 16.87
CA ASP A 272 -26.47 -9.52 18.08
C ASP A 272 -25.63 -9.66 19.36
N GLU A 273 -24.70 -10.61 19.38
CA GLU A 273 -23.73 -10.80 20.46
C GLU A 273 -22.82 -9.57 20.68
N VAL A 274 -22.29 -8.97 19.61
CA VAL A 274 -21.48 -7.74 19.72
C VAL A 274 -22.32 -6.58 20.24
N VAL A 275 -23.58 -6.49 19.81
CA VAL A 275 -24.53 -5.47 20.31
C VAL A 275 -24.80 -5.67 21.80
N GLU A 276 -25.07 -6.90 22.22
CA GLU A 276 -25.30 -7.26 23.63
C GLU A 276 -24.08 -6.98 24.51
N LEU A 277 -22.89 -7.43 24.10
CA LEU A 277 -21.64 -7.19 24.82
C LEU A 277 -21.28 -5.69 24.91
N THR A 278 -21.56 -4.93 23.84
CA THR A 278 -21.33 -3.48 23.83
C THR A 278 -22.30 -2.77 24.77
N ARG A 279 -23.59 -3.17 24.77
CA ARG A 279 -24.59 -2.67 25.73
C ARG A 279 -24.27 -3.03 27.18
N ALA A 280 -23.58 -4.14 27.39
CA ALA A 280 -23.07 -4.55 28.70
C ALA A 280 -21.76 -3.84 29.13
N ASN A 281 -21.27 -2.84 28.38
CA ASN A 281 -20.00 -2.14 28.62
C ASN A 281 -18.76 -3.05 28.68
N PHE A 282 -18.80 -4.21 28.02
CA PHE A 282 -17.68 -5.16 28.01
C PHE A 282 -16.44 -4.60 27.28
N LYS A 283 -16.59 -3.54 26.48
CA LYS A 283 -15.52 -2.85 25.78
C LYS A 283 -15.09 -1.60 26.54
N LEU A 284 -14.15 -1.71 27.47
CA LEU A 284 -13.25 -0.58 27.76
C LEU A 284 -11.89 -0.95 28.33
N TRP A 285 -11.66 -2.17 28.82
CA TRP A 285 -10.30 -2.58 29.23
C TRP A 285 -10.06 -4.06 28.91
N HIS A 286 -9.24 -4.32 27.89
CA HIS A 286 -8.50 -5.57 27.78
C HIS A 286 -7.46 -5.61 28.93
N LYS A 287 -7.92 -5.81 30.17
CA LYS A 287 -7.16 -6.32 31.32
C LYS A 287 -8.07 -6.34 32.55
N VAL A 288 -7.88 -7.40 33.35
CA VAL A 288 -8.55 -7.73 34.61
C VAL A 288 -9.90 -8.44 34.46
N ASP A 289 -9.84 -9.70 34.04
CA ASP A 289 -10.63 -10.78 34.66
C ASP A 289 -9.86 -12.11 34.51
N SER A 290 -8.63 -12.15 35.04
CA SER A 290 -7.96 -13.42 35.34
C SER A 290 -8.13 -13.88 36.79
N ASP A 291 -8.70 -13.06 37.69
CA ASP A 291 -8.61 -13.32 39.13
C ASP A 291 -9.99 -13.39 39.83
N ALA A 292 -11.03 -13.86 39.14
CA ALA A 292 -12.34 -14.09 39.76
C ALA A 292 -12.99 -15.42 39.37
N LYS A 293 -12.21 -16.51 39.40
CA LYS A 293 -12.74 -17.87 39.65
C LYS A 293 -11.81 -18.68 40.56
N SER A 294 -11.46 -18.10 41.70
CA SER A 294 -11.26 -18.84 42.94
C SER A 294 -12.41 -18.49 43.87
N ASP A 295 -13.55 -19.14 43.67
CA ASP A 295 -14.54 -19.46 44.72
C ASP A 295 -15.76 -20.06 44.06
N LYS A 296 -15.70 -21.39 43.95
CA LYS A 296 -16.80 -22.32 44.25
C LYS A 296 -16.24 -23.72 44.12
N ASP A 297 -15.43 -24.08 45.12
CA ASP A 297 -15.44 -25.46 45.60
C ASP A 297 -16.89 -25.79 45.93
N GLY A 298 -17.42 -26.77 45.19
CA GLY A 298 -18.70 -27.36 45.47
C GLY A 298 -18.58 -28.27 46.68
N THR A 299 -19.39 -28.00 47.69
CA THR A 299 -19.81 -28.99 48.68
C THR A 299 -21.23 -28.65 49.14
N CYS A 300 -22.15 -29.58 48.81
CA CYS A 300 -23.56 -29.70 49.21
C CYS A 300 -24.44 -28.44 49.19
#